data_AF-K2H5W9-F1
#
_entry.id   AF-K2H5W9-F1
#
_cell.length_a   1.000
_cell.length_b   1.000
_cell.length_c   1.000
_cell.angle_alpha   90.00
_cell.angle_beta   90.00
_cell.angle_gamma   90.00
#
_symmetry.space_group_name_H-M   'P 1'
#
loop_
_entity.id
_entity.type
_entity.pdbx_description
1 polymer ?
#
loop_
_entity_poly.entity_id
_entity_poly.type
_entity_poly.pdbx_seq_one_letter_code
_entity_poly.pdbx_strand_id
1 'polypeptide(L)'
;MNLDFDFFLSVLEFATHKHRFQLRKDGTAYIEHPIKVCKILRDAGINDIEILSGALLHDTVEDTDTTFEELEEHFGKQITQYVREATDDKKLDKVTRKKLQIEHSKTISYGGKMIKYADKIHNMGSIISTIPCPLFVFILY
;
A
#
# COMPACT_ATOMS: atom_id res chain seq x y z
N MET A 1 5.82 11.86 -25.71
CA MET A 1 5.06 11.33 -24.57
C MET A 1 6.02 10.51 -23.74
N ASN A 2 6.13 10.77 -22.44
CA ASN A 2 6.94 9.95 -21.54
C ASN A 2 6.14 8.69 -21.24
N LEU A 3 6.49 7.58 -21.89
CA LEU A 3 5.79 6.29 -21.76
C LEU A 3 5.61 5.86 -20.29
N ASP A 4 6.60 6.17 -19.44
CA ASP A 4 6.55 5.88 -18.00
C ASP A 4 5.47 6.68 -17.24
N PHE A 5 5.20 7.91 -17.67
CA PHE A 5 4.17 8.75 -17.05
C PHE A 5 2.77 8.28 -17.42
N ASP A 6 2.55 7.95 -18.70
CA ASP A 6 1.26 7.44 -19.17
C ASP A 6 0.95 6.08 -18.53
N PHE A 7 1.98 5.22 -18.38
CA PHE A 7 1.87 3.96 -17.65
C PHE A 7 1.52 4.17 -16.17
N PHE A 8 2.21 5.07 -15.47
CA PHE A 8 1.91 5.34 -14.07
C PHE A 8 0.51 5.93 -13.87
N LEU A 9 0.04 6.75 -14.82
CA LEU A 9 -1.30 7.30 -14.79
C LEU A 9 -2.38 6.22 -14.95
N SER A 10 -2.16 5.22 -15.82
CA SER A 10 -3.10 4.11 -15.97
C SER A 10 -3.19 3.24 -14.70
N VAL A 11 -2.06 3.04 -14.01
CA VAL A 11 -2.04 2.38 -12.70
C VAL A 11 -2.83 3.16 -11.66
N LEU A 12 -2.65 4.48 -11.61
CA LEU A 12 -3.40 5.35 -10.70
C LEU A 12 -4.90 5.34 -11.00
N GLU A 13 -5.29 5.36 -12.28
CA GLU A 13 -6.69 5.27 -12.70
C GLU A 13 -7.31 3.94 -12.24
N PHE A 14 -6.59 2.84 -12.43
CA PHE A 14 -7.04 1.52 -11.99
C PHE A 14 -7.24 1.46 -10.47
N ALA A 15 -6.24 1.89 -9.69
CA ALA A 15 -6.33 1.93 -8.23
C ALA A 15 -7.50 2.81 -7.76
N THR A 16 -7.67 3.99 -8.37
CA THR A 16 -8.77 4.92 -8.08
C THR A 16 -10.11 4.27 -8.39
N HIS A 17 -10.23 3.57 -9.52
CA HIS A 17 -11.46 2.89 -9.90
C HIS A 17 -11.81 1.76 -8.94
N LYS A 18 -10.84 0.93 -8.55
CA LYS A 18 -11.06 -0.19 -7.61
C LYS A 18 -11.47 0.30 -6.22
N HIS A 19 -10.87 1.40 -5.74
CA HIS A 19 -11.19 1.99 -4.43
C HIS A 19 -12.32 3.04 -4.46
N ARG A 20 -13.04 3.23 -5.59
CA ARG A 20 -14.01 4.33 -5.78
C ARG A 20 -15.15 4.40 -4.77
N PHE A 21 -15.50 3.28 -4.15
CA PHE A 21 -16.56 3.19 -3.14
C PHE A 21 -16.03 2.96 -1.73
N GLN A 22 -14.72 2.97 -1.54
CA GLN A 22 -14.08 2.73 -0.25
C GLN A 22 -13.75 4.05 0.44
N LEU A 23 -14.16 4.15 1.69
CA LEU A 23 -13.82 5.25 2.58
C LEU A 23 -12.91 4.75 3.70
N ARG A 24 -12.01 5.62 4.16
CA ARG A 24 -11.24 5.39 5.39
C ARG A 24 -12.13 5.61 6.61
N LYS A 25 -11.62 5.22 7.78
CA LYS A 25 -12.31 5.35 9.08
C LYS A 25 -12.70 6.80 9.42
N ASP A 26 -11.99 7.78 8.87
CA ASP A 26 -12.23 9.21 9.05
C ASP A 26 -13.16 9.82 7.97
N GLY A 27 -13.67 9.01 7.04
CA GLY A 27 -14.56 9.45 5.95
C GLY A 27 -13.85 9.95 4.69
N THR A 28 -12.50 9.96 4.66
CA THR A 28 -11.74 10.33 3.45
C THR A 28 -11.75 9.21 2.41
N ALA A 29 -11.55 9.55 1.13
CA ALA A 29 -11.47 8.57 0.05
C ALA A 29 -10.26 7.64 0.23
N TYR A 30 -10.45 6.33 0.10
CA TYR A 30 -9.37 5.36 0.38
C TYR A 30 -8.13 5.57 -0.49
N ILE A 31 -8.31 6.01 -1.73
CA ILE A 31 -7.22 6.29 -2.67
C ILE A 31 -6.15 7.25 -2.14
N GLU A 32 -6.50 8.11 -1.18
CA GLU A 32 -5.51 8.96 -0.50
C GLU A 32 -4.40 8.16 0.20
N HIS A 33 -4.72 6.97 0.70
CA HIS A 33 -3.74 6.14 1.39
C HIS A 33 -2.66 5.62 0.43
N PRO A 34 -2.97 4.89 -0.65
CA PRO A 34 -1.96 4.47 -1.63
C PRO A 34 -1.15 5.65 -2.20
N ILE A 35 -1.79 6.81 -2.46
CA ILE A 35 -1.08 8.02 -2.91
C ILE A 35 -0.05 8.50 -1.86
N LYS A 36 -0.42 8.53 -0.57
CA LYS A 36 0.49 8.91 0.51
C LYS A 36 1.63 7.90 0.68
N VAL A 37 1.38 6.60 0.50
CA VAL A 37 2.43 5.56 0.51
C VAL A 37 3.42 5.80 -0.63
N CYS A 38 2.96 6.07 -1.85
CA CYS A 38 3.83 6.45 -2.96
C CYS A 38 4.65 7.70 -2.65
N LYS A 39 4.04 8.72 -2.03
CA LYS A 39 4.76 9.94 -1.63
C LYS A 39 5.89 9.64 -0.64
N ILE A 40 5.66 8.80 0.36
CA ILE A 40 6.71 8.39 1.32
C ILE A 40 7.87 7.71 0.60
N LEU A 41 7.59 6.83 -0.37
CA LEU A 41 8.64 6.19 -1.18
C LEU A 41 9.43 7.19 -2.02
N ARG A 42 8.74 8.16 -2.65
CA ARG A 42 9.38 9.25 -3.41
C ARG A 42 10.28 10.09 -2.51
N ASP A 43 9.81 10.46 -1.33
CA ASP A 43 10.56 11.25 -0.35
C ASP A 43 11.78 10.48 0.19
N ALA A 44 11.70 9.14 0.23
CA ALA A 44 12.83 8.26 0.53
C ALA A 44 13.80 8.05 -0.65
N GLY A 45 13.58 8.70 -1.79
CA GLY A 45 14.45 8.64 -2.97
C GLY A 45 14.16 7.50 -3.95
N ILE A 46 13.05 6.77 -3.78
CA ILE A 46 12.65 5.72 -4.71
C ILE A 46 12.04 6.35 -5.97
N ASN A 47 12.72 6.14 -7.10
CA ASN A 47 12.27 6.64 -8.42
C ASN A 47 11.82 5.53 -9.37
N ASP A 48 11.94 4.28 -8.96
CA ASP A 48 11.55 3.11 -9.75
C ASP A 48 10.03 3.08 -9.95
N ILE A 49 9.60 3.11 -11.20
CA ILE A 49 8.19 3.21 -11.56
C ILE A 49 7.39 1.96 -11.20
N GLU A 50 8.00 0.78 -11.24
CA GLU A 50 7.34 -0.48 -10.91
C GLU A 50 7.12 -0.59 -9.40
N ILE A 51 8.08 -0.12 -8.59
CA ILE A 51 7.92 -0.07 -7.12
C ILE A 51 6.82 0.93 -6.75
N LEU A 52 6.80 2.11 -7.39
CA LEU A 52 5.77 3.12 -7.15
C LEU A 52 4.39 2.64 -7.61
N SER A 53 4.32 1.91 -8.71
CA SER A 53 3.08 1.29 -9.21
C SER A 53 2.59 0.19 -8.27
N GLY A 54 3.49 -0.67 -7.78
CA GLY A 54 3.16 -1.65 -6.74
C GLY A 54 2.63 -1.01 -5.47
N ALA A 55 3.16 0.15 -5.08
CA ALA A 55 2.66 0.91 -3.93
C ALA A 55 1.23 1.47 -4.15
N LEU A 56 0.88 1.91 -5.36
CA LEU A 56 -0.51 2.32 -5.66
C LEU A 56 -1.49 1.15 -5.59
N LEU A 57 -1.03 -0.05 -5.92
CA LEU A 57 -1.86 -1.24 -6.06
C LEU A 57 -1.88 -2.16 -4.82
N HIS A 58 -1.05 -1.89 -3.81
CA HIS A 58 -0.76 -2.85 -2.74
C HIS A 58 -2.00 -3.39 -1.99
N ASP A 59 -3.03 -2.54 -1.82
CA ASP A 59 -4.29 -2.87 -1.13
C ASP A 59 -5.40 -3.34 -2.08
N THR A 60 -5.22 -3.24 -3.40
CA THR A 60 -6.29 -3.57 -4.34
C THR A 60 -6.72 -5.04 -4.22
N VAL A 61 -5.78 -5.96 -4.04
CA VAL A 61 -6.09 -7.40 -3.87
C VAL A 61 -6.67 -7.70 -2.49
N GLU A 62 -6.33 -6.90 -1.47
CA GLU A 62 -6.76 -7.14 -0.09
C GLU A 62 -8.16 -6.61 0.19
N ASP A 63 -8.49 -5.45 -0.37
CA ASP A 63 -9.67 -4.68 -0.02
C ASP A 63 -10.70 -4.53 -1.16
N THR A 64 -10.39 -5.05 -2.36
CA THR A 64 -11.30 -4.98 -3.52
C THR A 64 -11.50 -6.36 -4.16
N ASP A 65 -12.20 -6.41 -5.29
CA ASP A 65 -12.45 -7.63 -6.08
C ASP A 65 -11.29 -8.00 -7.03
N THR A 66 -10.15 -7.31 -6.91
CA THR A 66 -8.99 -7.48 -7.78
C THR A 66 -8.26 -8.81 -7.52
N THR A 67 -7.85 -9.48 -8.60
CA THR A 67 -7.06 -10.73 -8.54
C THR A 67 -5.60 -10.52 -8.95
N PHE A 68 -4.71 -11.43 -8.54
CA PHE A 68 -3.31 -11.34 -8.98
C PHE A 68 -3.16 -11.58 -10.48
N GLU A 69 -4.02 -12.41 -11.06
CA GLU A 69 -4.08 -12.70 -12.48
C GLU A 69 -4.46 -11.44 -13.27
N GLU A 70 -5.47 -10.69 -12.81
CA GLU A 70 -5.86 -9.38 -13.39
C GLU A 70 -4.69 -8.39 -13.35
N LEU A 71 -3.96 -8.31 -12.23
CA LEU A 71 -2.79 -7.43 -12.14
C LEU A 71 -1.65 -7.85 -13.07
N GLU A 72 -1.42 -9.15 -13.24
CA GLU A 72 -0.36 -9.66 -14.12
C GLU A 72 -0.68 -9.41 -15.59
N GLU A 73 -1.95 -9.54 -15.98
CA GLU A 73 -2.42 -9.21 -17.34
C GLU A 73 -2.31 -7.71 -17.65
N HIS A 74 -2.64 -6.84 -16.69
CA HIS A 74 -2.68 -5.38 -16.90
C HIS A 74 -1.32 -4.70 -16.74
N PHE A 75 -0.52 -5.12 -15.77
CA PHE A 75 0.70 -4.39 -15.33
C PHE A 75 1.94 -5.27 -15.32
N GLY A 76 1.80 -6.56 -15.60
CA GLY A 76 2.91 -7.49 -15.68
C GLY A 76 3.30 -8.12 -14.35
N LYS A 77 4.19 -9.10 -14.48
CA LYS A 77 4.57 -10.01 -13.40
C LYS A 77 5.34 -9.33 -12.26
N GLN A 78 6.18 -8.35 -12.58
CA GLN A 78 7.05 -7.70 -11.59
C GLN A 78 6.24 -6.89 -10.57
N ILE A 79 5.32 -6.05 -11.05
CA ILE A 79 4.41 -5.27 -10.18
C ILE A 79 3.50 -6.20 -9.38
N THR A 80 2.95 -7.23 -10.02
CA THR A 80 2.12 -8.23 -9.34
C THR A 80 2.87 -8.94 -8.23
N GLN A 81 4.15 -9.24 -8.44
CA GLN A 81 5.02 -9.82 -7.42
C GLN A 81 5.22 -8.85 -6.24
N TYR A 82 5.44 -7.56 -6.48
CA TYR A 82 5.52 -6.55 -5.42
C TYR A 82 4.21 -6.44 -4.62
N VAL A 83 3.06 -6.42 -5.29
CA VAL A 83 1.75 -6.40 -4.64
C VAL A 83 1.56 -7.65 -3.79
N ARG A 84 1.84 -8.84 -4.35
CA ARG A 84 1.76 -10.12 -3.63
C ARG A 84 2.65 -10.15 -2.39
N GLU A 85 3.85 -9.60 -2.48
CA GLU A 85 4.77 -9.50 -1.34
C GLU A 85 4.30 -8.50 -0.28
N ALA A 86 3.55 -7.47 -0.68
CA ALA A 86 2.99 -6.44 0.17
C ALA A 86 1.67 -6.85 0.83
N THR A 87 0.82 -7.63 0.15
CA THR A 87 -0.46 -8.12 0.66
C THR A 87 -0.26 -9.12 1.81
N ASP A 88 -1.04 -8.97 2.88
CA ASP A 88 -1.03 -9.92 4.00
C ASP A 88 -2.19 -10.91 3.86
N ASP A 89 -1.90 -12.20 3.85
CA ASP A 89 -2.96 -13.22 3.79
C ASP A 89 -3.73 -13.31 5.12
N LYS A 90 -4.91 -12.66 5.14
CA LYS A 90 -5.83 -12.65 6.27
C LYS A 90 -6.52 -14.00 6.51
N LYS A 91 -6.52 -14.94 5.55
CA LYS A 91 -7.17 -16.26 5.67
C LYS A 91 -6.33 -17.25 6.48
N LEU A 92 -5.03 -17.00 6.60
CA LEU A 92 -4.13 -17.84 7.37
C LEU A 92 -4.16 -17.50 8.87
N ASP A 93 -4.18 -18.55 9.69
CA ASP A 93 -4.06 -18.42 11.14
C ASP A 93 -2.76 -17.67 11.51
N LYS A 94 -2.79 -16.95 12.63
CA LYS A 94 -1.70 -16.05 13.05
C LYS A 94 -0.35 -16.76 13.18
N VAL A 95 -0.34 -18.07 13.48
CA VAL A 95 0.84 -18.93 13.61
C VAL A 95 1.38 -19.35 12.24
N THR A 96 0.52 -19.80 11.32
CA THR A 96 0.92 -20.16 9.94
C THR A 96 1.41 -18.93 9.17
N ARG A 97 0.77 -17.77 9.38
CA ARG A 97 1.20 -16.49 8.81
C ARG A 97 2.60 -16.08 9.29
N LYS A 98 2.91 -16.29 10.58
CA LYS A 98 4.27 -16.06 11.14
C LYS A 98 5.31 -17.03 10.56
N LYS A 99 4.96 -18.30 10.35
CA LYS A 99 5.86 -19.29 9.73
C LYS A 99 6.18 -18.94 8.28
N LEU A 100 5.17 -18.65 7.47
CA LEU A 100 5.34 -18.26 6.07
C LEU A 100 6.04 -16.89 5.94
N GLN A 101 5.79 -15.94 6.85
CA GLN A 101 6.58 -14.70 6.90
C GLN A 101 8.06 -14.96 7.21
N ILE A 102 8.39 -15.91 8.08
CA ILE A 102 9.80 -16.25 8.38
C ILE A 102 10.45 -16.97 7.19
N GLU A 103 9.76 -17.90 6.54
CA GLU A 103 10.27 -18.62 5.36
C GLU A 103 10.41 -17.69 4.13
N HIS A 104 9.44 -16.82 3.87
CA HIS A 104 9.47 -15.85 2.76
C HIS A 104 10.24 -14.56 3.07
N SER A 105 10.62 -14.29 4.34
CA SER A 105 11.40 -13.08 4.68
C SER A 105 12.76 -13.03 3.97
N LYS A 106 13.32 -14.19 3.61
CA LYS A 106 14.57 -14.31 2.84
C LYS A 106 14.38 -14.07 1.35
N THR A 107 13.14 -14.13 0.84
CA THR A 107 12.82 -14.05 -0.59
C THR A 107 12.06 -12.78 -1.00
N ILE A 108 11.56 -11.97 -0.07
CA ILE A 108 10.95 -10.68 -0.39
C ILE A 108 11.97 -9.77 -1.09
N SER A 109 11.54 -9.25 -2.24
CA SER A 109 12.29 -8.31 -3.07
C SER A 109 12.51 -6.98 -2.36
N TYR A 110 13.46 -6.18 -2.88
CA TYR A 110 13.66 -4.82 -2.39
C TYR A 110 12.38 -3.97 -2.52
N GLY A 111 11.68 -4.05 -3.66
CA GLY A 111 10.43 -3.32 -3.90
C GLY A 111 9.34 -3.67 -2.88
N GLY A 112 9.07 -4.96 -2.68
CA GLY A 112 8.09 -5.42 -1.70
C GLY A 112 8.39 -4.96 -0.26
N LYS A 113 9.68 -4.98 0.14
CA LYS A 113 10.13 -4.42 1.44
C LYS A 113 9.82 -2.93 1.56
N MET A 114 10.18 -2.15 0.55
CA MET A 114 9.99 -0.70 0.58
C MET A 114 8.50 -0.35 0.69
N ILE A 115 7.65 -1.02 -0.09
CA ILE A 115 6.20 -0.83 -0.04
C ILE A 115 5.66 -1.14 1.36
N LYS A 116 6.04 -2.29 1.95
CA LYS A 116 5.65 -2.66 3.32
C LYS A 116 6.12 -1.66 4.38
N TYR A 117 7.31 -1.09 4.24
CA TYR A 117 7.80 -0.08 5.17
C TYR A 117 7.04 1.24 5.03
N ALA A 118 6.83 1.70 3.80
CA ALA A 118 6.09 2.93 3.55
C ALA A 118 4.64 2.86 4.03
N ASP A 119 3.97 1.73 3.80
CA ASP A 119 2.62 1.47 4.34
C ASP A 119 2.60 1.57 5.87
N LYS A 120 3.50 0.85 6.56
CA LYS A 120 3.59 0.90 8.02
C LYS A 120 3.87 2.31 8.55
N ILE A 121 4.76 3.06 7.90
CA ILE A 121 5.05 4.46 8.28
C ILE A 121 3.79 5.30 8.17
N HIS A 122 3.05 5.19 7.06
CA HIS A 122 1.81 5.92 6.87
C HIS A 122 0.73 5.54 7.90
N ASN A 123 0.60 4.25 8.19
CA ASN A 123 -0.36 3.75 9.17
C ASN A 123 -0.02 4.19 10.59
N MET A 124 1.26 4.19 10.97
CA MET A 124 1.71 4.76 12.24
C MET A 124 1.45 6.26 12.33
N GLY A 125 1.72 7.02 11.25
CA GLY A 125 1.41 8.45 11.19
C GLY A 125 -0.08 8.75 11.37
N SER A 126 -0.94 7.95 10.73
CA SER A 126 -2.41 8.06 10.88
C SER A 126 -2.88 7.79 12.32
N ILE A 127 -2.22 6.88 13.04
CA ILE A 127 -2.50 6.60 14.45
C ILE A 127 -2.09 7.79 15.32
N ILE A 128 -0.89 8.34 15.12
CA ILE A 128 -0.41 9.48 15.89
C ILE A 128 -1.33 10.69 15.72
N SER A 129 -1.81 10.96 14.49
CA SER A 129 -2.71 12.07 14.23
C SER A 129 -4.13 11.90 14.80
N THR A 130 -4.53 10.68 15.14
CA THR A 130 -5.85 10.38 15.72
C THR A 130 -5.82 10.21 17.24
N ILE A 131 -4.65 10.13 17.88
CA ILE A 131 -4.55 10.16 19.34
C ILE A 131 -4.84 11.58 19.82
N PRO A 132 -5.94 11.81 20.57
CA PRO A 132 -6.17 13.11 21.18
C PRO A 132 -5.04 13.39 22.18
N CYS A 133 -4.36 14.53 22.05
CA CYS A 133 -3.30 14.94 22.96
C CYS A 133 -3.85 14.98 24.40
N PRO A 134 -3.34 14.14 25.34
CA PRO A 134 -3.86 14.12 26.71
C PRO A 134 -3.55 15.40 27.51
N LEU A 135 -2.70 16.30 26.98
CA LEU A 135 -2.18 17.45 27.70
C LEU A 135 -3.05 18.72 27.64
N PHE A 136 -4.19 18.70 26.96
CA PHE A 136 -5.07 19.89 26.86
C PHE A 136 -6.34 19.86 27.74
N VAL A 137 -6.55 18.81 28.54
CA VAL A 137 -7.75 18.69 29.41
C VAL A 137 -7.50 19.19 30.85
N PHE A 138 -6.29 19.62 31.20
CA PHE A 138 -5.95 20.01 32.60
C PHE A 138 -5.61 21.49 32.84
N ILE A 139 -5.87 22.42 31.89
CA ILE A 139 -5.60 23.87 32.08
C ILE A 139 -6.88 24.73 31.97
N LEU A 140 -8.06 24.17 32.26
CA LEU A 140 -9.30 24.95 32.34
C LEU A 140 -10.21 24.46 33.49
N TYR A 141 -9.70 24.45 34.72
CA TYR A 141 -10.50 24.53 35.95
C TYR A 141 -9.71 25.26 37.04
#